data_AF-A0A8J7N8W2-F1
#
_entry.id   AF-A0A8J7N8W2-F1
#
_cell.length_a   1.000
_cell.length_b   1.000
_cell.length_c   1.000
_cell.angle_alpha   90.00
_cell.angle_beta   90.00
_cell.angle_gamma   90.00
#
_symmetry.space_group_name_H-M   'P 1'
#
loop_
_entity.id
_entity.type
_entity.pdbx_description
1 polymer ?
#
loop_
_entity_poly.entity_id
_entity_poly.type
_entity_poly.pdbx_seq_one_letter_code
_entity_poly.pdbx_strand_id
1 'polypeptide(L)' 'DRFAFLDQAHYSLVKTNTFNGVPLPALAVWNSRTDELEVVRRFGYEDFASRLG' A
#
# COMPACT_ATOMS: atom_id res chain seq x y z
N ASP A 1 -16.36 1.64 10.36
CA ASP A 1 -16.13 0.23 9.98
C ASP A 1 -14.90 0.07 9.12
N ARG A 2 -14.37 -1.16 9.03
CA ARG A 2 -13.23 -1.51 8.17
C ARG A 2 -13.72 -2.49 7.11
N PHE A 3 -13.23 -2.32 5.88
CA PHE A 3 -13.60 -3.16 4.75
C PHE A 3 -12.35 -3.78 4.14
N ALA A 4 -12.46 -5.05 3.74
CA ALA A 4 -11.42 -5.78 3.05
C ALA A 4 -11.85 -6.00 1.59
N PHE A 5 -11.10 -5.43 0.66
CA PHE A 5 -11.23 -5.74 -0.76
C PHE A 5 -10.32 -6.93 -1.07
N LEU A 6 -10.93 -8.03 -1.52
CA LEU A 6 -10.21 -9.27 -1.83
C LEU A 6 -9.57 -9.22 -3.22
N ASP A 7 -8.61 -10.11 -3.46
CA ASP A 7 -7.88 -10.24 -4.74
C ASP A 7 -7.17 -8.95 -5.19
N GLN A 8 -6.63 -8.18 -4.24
CA GLN A 8 -5.88 -6.96 -4.51
C GLN A 8 -4.36 -7.16 -4.51
N ALA A 9 -3.84 -8.37 -4.27
CA ALA A 9 -2.39 -8.58 -4.20
C ALA A 9 -1.70 -8.47 -5.56
N HIS A 10 -2.38 -8.89 -6.64
CA HIS A 10 -1.79 -8.98 -7.98
C HIS A 10 -2.24 -7.79 -8.83
N TYR A 11 -1.32 -7.22 -9.60
CA TYR A 11 -1.57 -6.15 -10.58
C TYR A 11 -2.19 -4.83 -10.08
N SER A 12 -2.60 -4.70 -8.82
CA SER A 12 -3.03 -3.43 -8.24
C SER A 12 -1.82 -2.58 -7.83
N LEU A 13 -0.90 -3.15 -7.03
CA LEU A 13 0.23 -2.45 -6.42
C LEU A 13 1.20 -1.89 -7.47
N VAL A 14 1.50 -2.68 -8.50
CA VAL A 14 2.39 -2.31 -9.61
C VAL A 14 1.79 -1.25 -10.55
N LYS A 15 0.50 -0.94 -10.39
CA LYS A 15 -0.24 0.07 -11.17
C LYS A 15 -0.78 1.20 -10.30
N THR A 16 -0.40 1.27 -9.03
CA THR A 16 -0.81 2.37 -8.14
C THR A 16 -0.22 3.71 -8.57
N ASN A 17 -0.99 4.77 -8.37
CA ASN A 17 -0.57 6.15 -8.62
C ASN A 17 -1.01 7.04 -7.45
N THR A 18 -0.55 8.29 -7.47
CA THR A 18 -0.86 9.30 -6.47
C THR A 18 -1.86 10.34 -7.00
N PHE A 19 -2.83 9.91 -7.82
CA PHE A 19 -3.85 10.81 -8.38
C PHE A 19 -4.55 11.59 -7.26
N ASN A 20 -4.75 12.89 -7.47
CA ASN A 20 -5.26 13.85 -6.48
C ASN A 20 -4.48 13.92 -5.15
N GLY A 21 -3.22 13.48 -5.12
CA GLY A 21 -2.40 13.48 -3.91
C GLY A 21 -2.88 12.50 -2.83
N VAL A 22 -3.71 11.51 -3.20
CA VAL A 22 -4.15 10.47 -2.27
C VAL A 22 -2.94 9.65 -1.81
N PRO A 23 -2.75 9.44 -0.49
CA PRO A 23 -1.65 8.62 0.03
C PRO A 23 -1.71 7.19 -0.51
N LEU A 24 -0.53 6.66 -0.87
CA LEU A 24 -0.43 5.26 -1.26
C LEU A 24 -0.65 4.34 -0.05
N PRO A 25 -1.34 3.21 -0.21
CA PRO A 25 -1.51 2.25 0.87
C PRO A 25 -0.15 1.65 1.28
N ALA A 26 0.02 1.43 2.59
CA ALA A 26 1.19 0.70 3.09
C ALA A 26 1.17 -0.75 2.58
N LEU A 27 2.36 -1.29 2.32
CA LEU A 27 2.52 -2.70 1.97
C LEU A 27 2.79 -3.47 3.27
N ALA A 28 1.95 -4.46 3.55
CA ALA A 28 2.11 -5.34 4.69
C ALA A 28 1.96 -6.80 4.30
N VAL A 29 2.71 -7.66 4.99
CA VAL A 29 2.60 -9.12 4.90
C VAL A 29 2.07 -9.61 6.23
N TRP A 30 1.06 -10.47 6.19
CA TRP A 30 0.46 -11.09 7.37
C TRP A 30 0.69 -12.59 7.35
N ASN A 31 1.16 -13.12 8.47
CA ASN A 31 1.33 -14.56 8.66
C ASN A 31 0.12 -15.12 9.42
N SER A 32 -0.75 -15.84 8.72
CA SER A 32 -1.96 -16.43 9.32
C SER A 32 -1.70 -17.52 10.36
N ARG A 33 -0.46 -18.04 10.47
CA ARG A 33 -0.10 -19.07 11.46
C ARG A 33 0.39 -18.46 12.77
N THR A 34 1.04 -17.30 12.73
CA THR A 34 1.60 -16.62 13.91
C THR A 34 0.83 -15.36 14.29
N ASP A 35 -0.08 -14.92 13.43
CA ASP A 35 -0.81 -13.65 13.49
C ASP A 35 0.08 -12.39 13.40
N GLU A 36 1.35 -12.57 13.02
CA GLU A 36 2.30 -11.48 12.87
C GLU A 36 1.98 -10.64 11.62
N LEU A 37 2.00 -9.32 11.79
CA LEU A 37 1.85 -8.35 10.71
C LEU A 37 3.15 -7.55 10.56
N GLU A 38 3.80 -7.68 9.41
CA GLU A 38 4.99 -6.92 9.06
C GLU A 38 4.64 -5.84 8.04
N VAL A 39 5.02 -4.59 8.30
CA VAL A 39 4.90 -3.51 7.32
C VAL A 39 6.19 -3.43 6.51
N VAL A 40 6.13 -3.89 5.27
CA VAL A 40 7.26 -3.94 4.33
C VAL A 40 7.61 -2.55 3.79
N ARG A 41 6.60 -1.70 3.53
CA ARG A 41 6.81 -0.33 3.04
C ARG A 41 5.71 0.61 3.49
N ARG A 42 6.11 1.80 3.94
CA ARG A 42 5.24 2.97 4.11
C ARG A 42 5.64 4.02 3.08
N PHE A 43 4.66 4.71 2.54
CA PHE A 43 4.88 5.80 1.61
C PHE A 43 4.64 7.14 2.31
N GLY A 44 5.57 8.07 2.16
CA GLY A 44 5.51 9.41 2.73
C GLY A 44 5.29 10.50 1.68
N TYR A 45 5.31 11.75 2.13
CA TYR A 45 5.23 12.90 1.24
C TYR A 45 6.37 12.94 0.21
N GLU A 46 7.57 12.47 0.59
CA GLU A 46 8.73 12.42 -0.30
C GLU A 46 8.52 11.46 -1.49
N ASP A 47 7.84 10.33 -1.29
CA ASP A 47 7.44 9.41 -2.37
C ASP A 47 6.45 10.06 -3.34
N PHE A 48 5.60 10.98 -2.85
CA PHE A 48 4.69 11.75 -3.70
C PHE A 48 5.45 12.82 -4.49
N ALA A 49 6.24 13.64 -3.80
CA ALA A 49 6.98 14.75 -4.40
C ALA A 49 7.96 14.27 -5.48
N SER A 50 8.65 13.15 -5.26
CA SER A 50 9.58 12.56 -6.23
C SER A 50 8.93 12.07 -7.53
N ARG A 51 7.60 11.88 -7.55
CA ARG A 51 6.84 11.44 -8.75
C ARG A 51 6.26 12.59 -9.57
N LEU A 52 6.43 13.84 -9.14
CA LEU A 52 5.95 15.05 -9.84
C LEU A 52 7.00 15.68 -10.77
N GLY A 53 8.24 15.19 -10.76
CA GLY A 53 9.35 15.64 -11.60
C GLY A 53 9.42 14.97 -12.96
#